data_AF-A0A954M8A3-F1
#
_entry.id   AF-A0A954M8A3-F1
#
_cell.length_a   1.000
_cell.length_b   1.000
_cell.length_c   1.000
_cell.angle_alpha   90.00
_cell.angle_beta   90.00
_cell.angle_gamma   90.00
#
_symmetry.space_group_name_H-M   'P 1'
#
loop_
_entity.id
_entity.type
_entity.pdbx_description
1 polymer ?
#
loop_
_entity_poly.entity_id
_entity_poly.type
_entity_poly.pdbx_seq_one_letter_code
_entity_poly.pdbx_strand_id
1 'polypeptide(L)' 'TGLSVPICSLSDAAASKLMWVHKGSHKGRRDVRRLYDHATPGQQQLIRQLAEEIGLADLLQTVLSESDEPME' A
#
# COMPACT_ATOMS: atom_id res chain seq x y z
N THR A 1 4.36 2.45 -32.23
CA THR A 1 3.17 1.68 -31.80
C THR A 1 2.99 1.87 -30.31
N GLY A 2 1.79 2.17 -29.83
CA GLY A 2 1.52 2.37 -28.40
C GLY A 2 1.14 1.06 -27.72
N LEU A 3 1.74 0.78 -26.56
CA LEU A 3 1.39 -0.38 -25.72
C LEU A 3 0.19 0.01 -24.85
N SER A 4 -0.90 -0.76 -24.93
CA SER A 4 -2.03 -0.64 -24.01
C SER A 4 -1.87 -1.69 -22.91
N VAL A 5 -1.86 -1.26 -21.65
CA VAL A 5 -1.78 -2.14 -20.48
C VAL A 5 -2.97 -1.90 -19.56
N PRO A 6 -3.55 -2.96 -18.98
CA PRO A 6 -4.60 -2.79 -17.98
C PRO A 6 -4.01 -2.12 -16.73
N ILE A 7 -4.58 -0.99 -16.34
CA ILE A 7 -4.19 -0.30 -15.11
C ILE A 7 -5.02 -0.90 -13.96
N CYS A 8 -4.35 -1.48 -12.97
CA CYS A 8 -5.00 -1.92 -11.73
C CYS A 8 -5.43 -0.70 -10.91
N SER A 9 -6.47 -0.87 -10.08
CA SER A 9 -6.83 0.19 -9.14
C SER A 9 -5.70 0.45 -8.15
N LEU A 10 -5.57 1.71 -7.70
CA LEU A 10 -4.56 2.09 -6.72
C LEU A 10 -4.74 1.32 -5.41
N SER A 11 -5.98 1.12 -4.97
CA SER A 11 -6.29 0.42 -3.72
C SER A 11 -5.89 -1.05 -3.78
N ASP A 12 -6.11 -1.74 -4.91
CA ASP A 12 -5.66 -3.12 -5.10
C ASP A 12 -4.14 -3.22 -5.14
N ALA A 13 -3.47 -2.24 -5.77
CA ALA A 13 -2.00 -2.19 -5.80
C ALA A 13 -1.43 -2.03 -4.39
N ALA A 14 -2.04 -1.17 -3.56
CA ALA A 14 -1.62 -0.98 -2.17
C ALA A 14 -1.84 -2.25 -1.32
N ALA A 15 -3.00 -2.90 -1.44
CA ALA A 15 -3.29 -4.15 -0.75
C ALA A 15 -2.33 -5.28 -1.17
N SER A 16 -2.03 -5.39 -2.47
CA SER A 16 -1.05 -6.34 -3.00
C SER A 16 0.36 -6.08 -2.44
N LYS A 17 0.80 -4.82 -2.40
CA LYS A 17 2.09 -4.45 -1.79
C LYS A 17 2.13 -4.78 -0.30
N LEU A 18 1.03 -4.57 0.43
CA LEU A 18 0.92 -4.91 1.84
C LEU A 18 1.08 -6.43 2.08
N MET A 19 0.49 -7.28 1.22
CA MET A 19 0.72 -8.73 1.28
C MET A 19 2.20 -9.09 1.08
N TRP A 20 2.90 -8.43 0.17
CA TRP A 20 4.33 -8.65 -0.03
C TRP A 20 5.17 -8.19 1.16
N VAL A 21 4.81 -7.09 1.81
CA VAL A 21 5.43 -6.66 3.07
C VAL A 21 5.26 -7.74 4.13
N HIS A 22 4.06 -8.29 4.28
CA HIS A 22 3.79 -9.38 5.22
C HIS A 22 4.64 -10.62 4.94
N LYS A 23 4.94 -10.91 3.66
CA LYS A 23 5.85 -11.99 3.24
C LYS A 23 7.36 -11.67 3.37
N GLY A 24 7.72 -10.54 3.98
CA GLY A 24 9.12 -10.15 4.24
C GLY A 24 9.73 -9.19 3.23
N SER A 25 8.95 -8.63 2.29
CA SER A 25 9.45 -7.61 1.38
C SER A 25 9.51 -6.23 2.05
N HIS A 26 10.63 -5.93 2.71
CA HIS A 26 10.84 -4.64 3.39
C HIS A 26 10.77 -3.43 2.44
N LYS A 27 11.19 -3.59 1.17
CA LYS A 27 11.07 -2.53 0.14
C LYS A 27 9.61 -2.16 -0.16
N GLY A 28 8.66 -3.07 0.07
CA GLY A 28 7.24 -2.83 -0.15
C GLY A 28 6.61 -1.82 0.81
N ARG A 29 7.22 -1.56 1.99
CA ARG A 29 6.65 -0.65 3.01
C ARG A 29 6.58 0.79 2.51
N ARG A 30 7.67 1.26 1.89
CA ARG A 30 7.74 2.58 1.24
C ARG A 30 6.74 2.71 0.10
N ASP A 31 6.56 1.65 -0.69
CA ASP A 31 5.59 1.65 -1.79
C ASP A 31 4.16 1.77 -1.27
N VAL A 32 3.81 1.05 -0.19
CA VAL A 32 2.48 1.15 0.46
C VAL A 32 2.23 2.58 0.94
N ARG A 33 3.19 3.20 1.65
CA ARG A 33 3.06 4.60 2.10
C ARG A 33 2.83 5.55 0.94
N ARG A 34 3.69 5.50 -0.08
CA ARG A 34 3.57 6.37 -1.26
C ARG A 34 2.23 6.22 -1.97
N LEU A 35 1.75 4.99 -2.14
CA LEU A 35 0.42 4.76 -2.74
C LEU A 35 -0.68 5.36 -1.87
N TYR A 36 -0.62 5.17 -0.54
CA TYR A 36 -1.60 5.71 0.40
C TYR A 36 -1.60 7.25 0.45
N ASP A 37 -0.43 7.89 0.43
CA ASP A 37 -0.28 9.35 0.45
C ASP A 37 -0.84 10.03 -0.80
N HIS A 38 -0.76 9.36 -1.95
CA HIS A 38 -1.33 9.84 -3.22
C HIS A 38 -2.79 9.41 -3.44
N ALA A 39 -3.34 8.58 -2.55
CA ALA A 39 -4.71 8.12 -2.63
C ALA A 39 -5.68 9.22 -2.20
N THR A 40 -6.80 9.33 -2.90
CA THR A 40 -7.94 10.14 -2.45
C THR A 40 -8.50 9.60 -1.12
N PRO A 41 -9.24 10.40 -0.33
CA PRO A 41 -9.84 9.93 0.92
C PRO A 41 -10.70 8.66 0.76
N GLY A 42 -11.46 8.54 -0.35
CA GLY A 42 -12.24 7.34 -0.65
C GLY A 42 -11.36 6.12 -0.94
N GLN A 43 -10.25 6.29 -1.67
CA GLN A 43 -9.30 5.21 -1.92
C GLN A 43 -8.55 4.81 -0.65
N GLN A 44 -8.22 5.75 0.23
CA GLN A 44 -7.62 5.48 1.53
C GLN A 44 -8.54 4.63 2.41
N GLN A 45 -9.84 4.96 2.44
CA GLN A 45 -10.84 4.15 3.12
C GLN A 45 -10.91 2.75 2.53
N LEU A 46 -10.93 2.62 1.19
CA LEU A 46 -10.94 1.31 0.54
C LEU A 46 -9.67 0.50 0.82
N ILE A 47 -8.49 1.13 0.89
CA ILE A 47 -7.24 0.45 1.27
C ILE A 47 -7.34 -0.11 2.69
N ARG A 48 -7.92 0.65 3.62
CA ARG A 48 -8.14 0.19 5.00
C ARG A 48 -9.10 -0.99 5.05
N GLN A 49 -10.22 -0.93 4.32
CA GLN A 49 -11.17 -2.04 4.19
C GLN A 49 -10.52 -3.30 3.62
N LEU A 50 -9.77 -3.18 2.51
CA LEU A 50 -9.05 -4.30 1.93
C LEU A 50 -8.01 -4.88 2.90
N ALA A 51 -7.30 -4.03 3.65
CA ALA A 51 -6.36 -4.48 4.67
C ALA A 51 -7.05 -5.22 5.83
N GLU A 52 -8.24 -4.79 6.24
CA GLU A 52 -9.08 -5.50 7.22
C GLU A 52 -9.53 -6.87 6.67
N GLU A 53 -10.05 -6.92 5.45
CA GLU A 53 -10.53 -8.14 4.80
C GLU A 53 -9.44 -9.20 4.65
N ILE A 54 -8.19 -8.80 4.37
CA ILE A 54 -7.04 -9.72 4.26
C ILE A 54 -6.29 -9.94 5.58
N GLY A 55 -6.77 -9.38 6.71
CA GLY A 55 -6.18 -9.57 8.04
C GLY A 55 -4.84 -8.88 8.26
N LEU A 56 -4.55 -7.79 7.54
CA LEU A 56 -3.30 -7.03 7.59
C LEU A 56 -3.49 -5.57 8.08
N ALA A 57 -4.62 -5.24 8.71
CA ALA A 57 -4.91 -3.90 9.22
C ALA A 57 -3.81 -3.36 10.17
N ASP A 58 -3.33 -4.18 11.12
CA ASP A 58 -2.26 -3.77 12.05
C ASP A 58 -0.95 -3.50 11.33
N LEU A 59 -0.64 -4.30 10.30
CA LEU A 59 0.55 -4.08 9.48
C LEU A 59 0.44 -2.79 8.67
N LEU A 60 -0.73 -2.50 8.10
CA LEU A 60 -0.99 -1.23 7.41
C LEU A 60 -0.75 -0.07 8.37
N GLN A 61 -1.35 -0.10 9.56
CA GLN A 61 -1.20 0.96 10.55
C GLN A 61 0.27 1.13 10.97
N THR A 62 1.01 0.04 11.15
CA THR A 62 2.45 0.07 11.44
C THR A 62 3.21 0.76 10.30
N VAL A 63 2.98 0.35 9.05
CA VAL A 63 3.66 0.88 7.87
C VAL A 63 3.38 2.37 7.67
N LEU A 64 2.14 2.81 7.91
CA LEU A 64 1.73 4.21 7.81
C LEU A 64 2.27 5.09 8.95
N SER A 65 2.65 4.49 10.08
CA SER A 65 3.23 5.20 11.22
C SER A 65 4.75 5.33 11.15
N GLU A 66 5.39 4.71 10.16
CA GLU A 66 6.82 4.84 9.90
C GLU A 66 7.15 6.22 9.31
N SER A 67 8.13 6.91 9.90
CA SER A 67 8.73 8.11 9.31
C SER A 67 9.42 7.75 7.99
N ASP A 68 9.28 8.61 6.99
CA ASP A 68 9.98 8.49 5.71
C ASP A 68 11.42 9.04 5.76
N GLU A 69 11.86 9.51 6.93
CA GLU A 69 13.23 9.98 7.16
C GLU A 69 14.23 8.82 7.03
N PRO A 70 15.27 8.94 6.18
CA PRO A 70 16.39 8.04 6.25
C PRO A 70 17.07 8.25 7.62
N MET A 71 17.22 7.17 8.39
CA MET A 71 18.20 7.15 9.47
C MET A 71 19.57 7.43 8.84
N GLU A 72 20.17 8.57 9.21
CA GLU A 72 21.56 8.91 8.88
C GLU A 72 22.55 7.87 9.44
#